data_AF-A0A454JCS8-F1
#
_entry.id   AF-A0A454JCS8-F1
#
_cell.length_a   1.000
_cell.length_b   1.000
_cell.length_c   1.000
_cell.angle_alpha   90.00
_cell.angle_beta   90.00
_cell.angle_gamma   90.00
#
_symmetry.space_group_name_H-M   'P 1'
#
loop_
_entity.id
_entity.type
_entity.pdbx_description
1 polymer ?
#
loop_
_entity_poly.entity_id
_entity_poly.type
_entity_poly.pdbx_seq_one_letter_code
_entity_poly.pdbx_strand_id
1 'polypeptide(L)'
;DASKVDSVQVYNGSAPVSAGGDNIGGVIVAKAAAPRFAETGQTLLTGQMGAYYRSNGDASGANLSATVANDHVSINYSGSTARSGDYDAAAPFKKAGASSGRAWLDGDTVGSTAYNTQNHEVSVAWRDSYQLLEAKVGVQSTPYEGFANQRMDMT
;
A
#
# COMPACT_ATOMS: atom_id res chain seq x y z
N ASP A 1 -1.69 -0.66 -0.06
CA ASP A 1 -0.23 -0.85 -0.16
C ASP A 1 0.13 -2.26 0.26
N ALA A 2 0.65 -3.08 -0.67
CA ALA A 2 0.98 -4.48 -0.42
C ALA A 2 2.23 -4.65 0.45
N SER A 3 3.10 -3.64 0.55
CA SER A 3 4.35 -3.72 1.33
C SER A 3 4.12 -3.80 2.85
N LYS A 4 2.89 -3.55 3.32
CA LYS A 4 2.47 -3.61 4.73
C LYS A 4 1.58 -4.81 5.07
N VAL A 5 1.29 -5.68 4.11
CA VAL A 5 0.40 -6.82 4.29
C VAL A 5 1.22 -8.07 4.59
N ASP A 6 0.90 -8.74 5.69
CA ASP A 6 1.49 -10.01 6.09
C ASP A 6 0.71 -11.19 5.50
N SER A 7 -0.61 -11.12 5.54
CA SER A 7 -1.48 -12.15 4.96
C SER A 7 -2.75 -11.57 4.34
N VAL A 8 -3.24 -12.26 3.31
CA VAL A 8 -4.54 -11.99 2.67
C VAL A 8 -5.35 -13.27 2.70
N GLN A 9 -6.57 -13.18 3.22
CA GLN A 9 -7.54 -14.26 3.21
C GLN A 9 -8.75 -13.86 2.37
N VAL A 10 -9.20 -14.76 1.48
CA VAL A 10 -10.34 -14.51 0.59
C VAL A 10 -11.45 -15.51 0.88
N TYR A 11 -12.65 -14.99 1.12
CA TYR A 11 -13.89 -15.75 1.23
C TYR A 11 -14.70 -15.53 -0.05
N ASN A 12 -14.82 -16.55 -0.91
CA ASN A 12 -15.50 -16.42 -2.21
C ASN A 12 -17.04 -16.58 -2.14
N GLY A 13 -17.62 -16.75 -0.93
CA GLY A 13 -19.03 -17.01 -0.68
C GLY A 13 -19.46 -16.50 0.70
N SER A 14 -20.25 -17.27 1.45
CA SER A 14 -20.70 -16.91 2.81
C SER A 14 -19.51 -16.71 3.76
N ALA A 15 -19.05 -15.47 3.87
CA ALA A 15 -18.05 -15.07 4.85
C ALA A 15 -18.64 -15.19 6.27
N PRO A 16 -17.84 -15.53 7.28
CA PRO A 16 -18.32 -15.49 8.66
C PRO A 16 -18.73 -14.06 9.02
N VAL A 17 -19.78 -13.90 9.81
CA VAL A 17 -20.24 -12.57 10.28
C VAL A 17 -19.15 -11.78 11.02
N SER A 18 -18.17 -12.48 11.59
CA SER A 18 -16.98 -11.88 12.20
C SER A 18 -16.05 -11.16 11.21
N ALA A 19 -16.22 -11.39 9.90
CA ALA A 19 -15.51 -10.70 8.83
C ALA A 19 -16.31 -9.50 8.27
N GLY A 20 -17.44 -9.16 8.88
CA GLY A 20 -18.32 -8.05 8.50
C GLY A 20 -19.75 -8.55 8.29
N GLY A 21 -20.72 -7.87 8.90
CA GLY A 21 -22.11 -8.34 8.99
C GLY A 21 -22.91 -8.29 7.69
N ASP A 22 -22.57 -7.38 6.77
CA ASP A 22 -23.40 -7.07 5.58
C ASP A 22 -22.70 -7.40 4.25
N ASN A 23 -21.96 -8.52 4.21
CA ASN A 23 -21.29 -8.96 2.99
C ASN A 23 -22.19 -9.88 2.15
N ILE A 24 -22.77 -9.34 1.07
CA ILE A 24 -23.56 -10.11 0.08
C ILE A 24 -22.71 -10.74 -1.03
N GLY A 25 -21.42 -10.39 -1.09
CA GLY A 25 -20.42 -10.95 -2.00
C GLY A 25 -19.22 -11.53 -1.24
N GLY A 26 -18.12 -11.77 -1.95
CA GLY A 26 -16.88 -12.26 -1.32
C GLY A 26 -16.19 -11.21 -0.42
N VAL A 27 -15.44 -11.68 0.57
CA VAL A 27 -14.72 -10.83 1.54
C VAL A 27 -13.22 -11.05 1.41
N ILE A 28 -12.46 -9.96 1.35
CA ILE A 28 -10.99 -9.97 1.40
C ILE A 28 -10.54 -9.38 2.73
N VAL A 29 -9.85 -10.18 3.53
CA VAL A 29 -9.25 -9.75 4.81
C VAL A 29 -7.75 -9.64 4.63
N ALA A 30 -7.23 -8.42 4.68
CA ALA A 30 -5.79 -8.16 4.71
C ALA A 30 -5.35 -7.89 6.16
N LYS A 31 -4.31 -8.59 6.61
CA LYS A 31 -3.74 -8.43 7.96
C LYS A 31 -2.33 -7.86 7.87
N ALA A 32 -2.04 -6.89 8.72
CA ALA A 32 -0.68 -6.42 8.94
C ALA A 32 0.09 -7.40 9.83
N ALA A 33 1.43 -7.35 9.77
CA ALA A 33 2.28 -8.16 10.64
C ALA A 33 2.04 -7.83 12.12
N ALA A 34 2.08 -8.84 12.97
CA ALA A 34 1.99 -8.66 14.42
C ALA A 34 3.23 -7.91 14.96
N PRO A 35 3.10 -7.15 16.06
CA PRO A 35 4.24 -6.50 16.70
C PRO A 35 5.29 -7.53 17.15
N ARG A 36 6.56 -7.18 16.99
CA ARG A 36 7.69 -8.02 17.41
C ARG A 36 8.30 -7.47 18.69
N PHE A 37 8.61 -8.35 19.62
CA PHE A 37 9.22 -8.01 20.90
C PHE A 37 10.55 -8.73 21.05
N ALA A 38 11.43 -8.21 21.90
CA ALA A 38 12.67 -8.86 22.24
C ALA A 38 12.47 -9.98 23.27
N GLU A 39 13.51 -10.79 23.46
CA GLU A 39 13.63 -11.64 24.64
C GLU A 39 13.83 -10.79 25.90
N THR A 40 13.55 -11.36 27.07
CA THR A 40 13.66 -10.66 28.37
C THR A 40 15.07 -10.09 28.57
N GLY A 41 15.12 -8.79 28.91
CA GLY A 41 16.37 -8.06 29.13
C GLY A 41 17.14 -7.67 27.85
N GLN A 42 16.59 -7.93 26.66
CA GLN A 42 17.20 -7.58 25.38
C GLN A 42 16.48 -6.41 24.70
N THR A 43 17.15 -5.84 23.70
CA THR A 43 16.55 -4.90 22.74
C THR A 43 16.61 -5.51 21.35
N LEU A 44 15.47 -5.56 20.68
CA LEU A 44 15.33 -5.95 19.28
C LEU A 44 15.40 -4.68 18.43
N LEU A 45 16.36 -4.63 17.52
CA LEU A 45 16.39 -3.67 16.41
C LEU A 45 16.35 -4.46 15.12
N THR A 46 15.31 -4.27 14.31
CA THR A 46 15.15 -4.97 13.04
C THR A 46 14.51 -4.05 12.01
N GLY A 47 14.78 -4.29 10.74
CA GLY A 47 14.14 -3.54 9.68
C GLY A 47 14.17 -4.27 8.36
N GLN A 48 13.43 -3.76 7.39
CA GLN A 48 13.47 -4.16 5.99
C GLN A 48 13.41 -2.91 5.12
N MET A 49 14.03 -2.99 3.96
CA MET A 49 13.84 -2.01 2.90
C MET A 49 13.73 -2.71 1.55
N GLY A 50 12.97 -2.13 0.64
CA GLY A 50 12.76 -2.64 -0.70
C GLY A 50 12.63 -1.50 -1.70
N ALA A 51 12.98 -1.77 -2.95
CA ALA A 51 12.75 -0.86 -4.06
C ALA A 51 12.49 -1.67 -5.34
N TYR A 52 11.77 -1.07 -6.29
CA TYR A 52 11.50 -1.68 -7.58
C TYR A 52 11.40 -0.64 -8.69
N TYR A 53 11.58 -1.12 -9.92
CA TYR A 53 11.32 -0.40 -11.16
C TYR A 53 10.61 -1.34 -12.14
N ARG A 54 9.64 -0.81 -12.88
CA ARG A 54 8.91 -1.49 -13.96
C ARG A 54 8.93 -0.55 -15.17
N SER A 55 9.25 -1.10 -16.34
CA SER A 55 9.40 -0.30 -17.56
C SER A 55 8.07 0.27 -18.06
N ASN A 56 6.95 -0.45 -17.89
CA ASN A 56 5.65 0.04 -18.33
C ASN A 56 5.19 1.19 -17.40
N GLY A 57 5.06 2.40 -17.97
CA GLY A 57 4.76 3.63 -17.24
C GLY A 57 5.90 4.17 -16.37
N ASP A 58 7.15 3.71 -16.57
CA ASP A 58 8.31 4.07 -15.73
C ASP A 58 8.05 3.94 -14.22
N ALA A 59 7.22 2.95 -13.85
CA ALA A 59 6.73 2.82 -12.50
C ALA A 59 7.87 2.43 -11.54
N SER A 60 8.04 3.18 -10.46
CA SER A 60 9.05 2.95 -9.44
C SER A 60 8.45 3.08 -8.05
N GLY A 61 9.09 2.45 -7.09
CA GLY A 61 8.66 2.56 -5.69
C GLY A 61 9.72 2.07 -4.73
N ALA A 62 9.55 2.46 -3.48
CA ALA A 62 10.40 2.05 -2.38
C ALA A 62 9.59 1.90 -1.10
N ASN A 63 10.04 1.02 -0.22
CA ASN A 63 9.46 0.80 1.10
C ASN A 63 10.57 0.64 2.14
N LEU A 64 10.26 1.03 3.36
CA LEU A 64 11.13 0.92 4.53
C LEU A 64 10.26 0.57 5.73
N SER A 65 10.74 -0.33 6.57
CA SER A 65 10.17 -0.57 7.89
C SER A 65 11.29 -0.77 8.89
N ALA A 66 11.15 -0.16 10.06
CA ALA A 66 12.10 -0.26 11.16
C ALA A 66 11.35 -0.47 12.48
N THR A 67 11.81 -1.42 13.27
CA THR A 67 11.25 -1.77 14.58
C THR A 67 12.34 -1.68 15.63
N VAL A 68 12.01 -1.01 16.73
CA VAL A 68 12.75 -1.07 17.98
C VAL A 68 11.81 -1.60 19.06
N ALA A 69 12.24 -2.62 19.79
CA ALA A 69 11.40 -3.24 20.81
C ALA A 69 12.24 -3.77 21.97
N ASN A 70 11.64 -3.85 23.15
CA ASN A 70 12.12 -4.68 24.26
C ASN A 70 11.10 -5.81 24.49
N ASP A 71 11.13 -6.42 25.67
CA ASP A 71 10.24 -7.50 26.05
C ASP A 71 8.79 -7.08 26.34
N HIS A 72 8.51 -5.79 26.54
CA HIS A 72 7.18 -5.26 26.87
C HIS A 72 6.64 -4.23 25.87
N VAL A 73 7.49 -3.54 25.13
CA VAL A 73 7.14 -2.43 24.24
C VAL A 73 7.76 -2.66 22.88
N SER A 74 6.98 -2.43 21.83
CA SER A 74 7.43 -2.45 20.44
C SER A 74 6.99 -1.17 19.74
N ILE A 75 7.93 -0.49 19.10
CA ILE A 75 7.66 0.67 18.25
C ILE A 75 8.11 0.32 16.84
N ASN A 76 7.22 0.44 15.87
CA ASN A 76 7.53 0.24 14.47
C ASN A 76 7.13 1.47 13.65
N TYR A 77 8.00 1.83 12.71
CA TYR A 77 7.71 2.80 11.66
C TYR A 77 7.73 2.08 10.31
N SER A 78 6.72 2.34 9.47
CA SER A 78 6.65 1.83 8.10
C SER A 78 6.31 2.94 7.11
N GLY A 79 7.16 3.10 6.09
CA GLY A 79 7.02 4.08 5.02
C GLY A 79 7.06 3.42 3.65
N SER A 80 6.24 3.89 2.71
CA SER A 80 6.24 3.44 1.32
C SER A 80 5.99 4.60 0.37
N THR A 81 6.61 4.58 -0.79
CA THR A 81 6.28 5.45 -1.92
C THR A 81 6.17 4.64 -3.20
N ALA A 82 5.23 5.00 -4.07
CA ALA A 82 5.08 4.42 -5.39
C ALA A 82 4.63 5.51 -6.37
N ARG A 83 5.28 5.55 -7.54
CA ARG A 83 5.01 6.52 -8.59
C ARG A 83 5.03 5.84 -9.94
N SER A 84 4.12 6.24 -10.82
CA SER A 84 4.07 5.80 -12.21
C SER A 84 3.56 6.93 -13.10
N GLY A 85 4.05 6.97 -14.33
CA GLY A 85 3.41 7.65 -15.45
C GLY A 85 2.22 6.84 -15.99
N ASP A 86 1.68 7.30 -17.11
CA ASP A 86 0.65 6.57 -17.85
C ASP A 86 1.25 5.27 -18.43
N TYR A 87 0.53 4.16 -18.35
CA TYR A 87 1.00 2.87 -18.88
C TYR A 87 0.61 2.68 -20.36
N ASP A 88 1.34 1.81 -21.04
CA ASP A 88 1.09 1.41 -22.42
C ASP A 88 0.41 0.05 -22.51
N ALA A 89 -0.59 -0.04 -23.38
CA ALA A 89 -1.23 -1.28 -23.80
C ALA A 89 -0.32 -2.06 -24.75
N ALA A 90 -0.62 -3.34 -24.96
CA ALA A 90 0.20 -4.19 -25.82
C ALA A 90 0.16 -3.79 -27.32
N ALA A 91 -0.86 -3.05 -27.74
CA ALA A 91 -1.01 -2.58 -29.11
C ALA A 91 -1.84 -1.29 -29.15
N PRO A 92 -1.74 -0.49 -30.24
CA PRO A 92 -2.55 0.70 -30.41
C PRO A 92 -4.05 0.39 -30.41
N PHE A 93 -4.81 1.09 -29.58
CA PHE A 93 -6.27 1.00 -29.50
C PHE A 93 -6.97 2.32 -29.87
N LYS A 94 -6.19 3.40 -30.01
CA LYS A 94 -6.64 4.72 -30.46
C LYS A 94 -5.65 5.33 -31.45
N LYS A 95 -6.06 6.39 -32.14
CA LYS A 95 -5.13 7.21 -32.92
C LYS A 95 -4.26 8.01 -31.94
N ALA A 96 -2.96 8.06 -32.20
CA ALA A 96 -2.06 8.96 -31.48
C ALA A 96 -2.50 10.41 -31.70
N GLY A 97 -2.36 11.24 -30.67
CA GLY A 97 -2.77 12.63 -30.76
C GLY A 97 -2.76 13.37 -29.44
N ALA A 98 -3.05 14.67 -29.54
CA ALA A 98 -3.20 15.53 -28.38
C ALA A 98 -4.34 15.05 -27.49
N SER A 99 -4.01 14.74 -26.24
CA SER A 99 -5.02 14.56 -25.20
C SER A 99 -5.50 15.93 -24.72
N SER A 100 -6.80 16.11 -24.56
CA SER A 100 -7.38 17.38 -24.11
C SER A 100 -6.74 17.87 -22.81
N GLY A 101 -5.93 18.94 -22.88
CA GLY A 101 -5.23 19.52 -21.73
C GLY A 101 -3.96 18.77 -21.28
N ARG A 102 -3.43 17.82 -22.05
CA ARG A 102 -2.20 17.08 -21.75
C ARG A 102 -1.27 16.99 -22.96
N ALA A 103 -0.08 16.45 -22.72
CA ALA A 103 0.89 16.12 -23.76
C ALA A 103 0.30 15.18 -24.83
N TRP A 104 1.00 15.11 -25.96
CA TRP A 104 0.74 14.11 -27.00
C TRP A 104 0.76 12.70 -26.40
N LEU A 105 -0.24 11.89 -26.72
CA LEU A 105 -0.29 10.48 -26.31
C LEU A 105 -0.20 9.58 -27.54
N ASP A 106 0.58 8.52 -27.41
CA ASP A 106 0.70 7.50 -28.45
C ASP A 106 -0.58 6.65 -28.54
N GLY A 107 -0.69 5.84 -29.60
CA GLY A 107 -1.92 5.10 -29.91
C GLY A 107 -2.26 3.98 -28.92
N ASP A 108 -1.27 3.56 -28.13
CA ASP A 108 -1.28 2.48 -27.14
C ASP A 108 -1.16 2.98 -25.69
N THR A 109 -0.81 4.25 -25.45
CA THR A 109 -0.79 4.82 -24.10
C THR A 109 -2.20 5.01 -23.54
N VAL A 110 -2.45 4.45 -22.35
CA VAL A 110 -3.68 4.66 -21.58
C VAL A 110 -3.52 5.87 -20.66
N GLY A 111 -3.96 7.03 -21.17
CA GLY A 111 -3.86 8.29 -20.44
C GLY A 111 -4.66 8.31 -19.13
N SER A 112 -4.24 9.18 -18.21
CA SER A 112 -4.87 9.31 -16.88
C SER A 112 -4.77 8.04 -16.06
N THR A 113 -3.64 7.35 -16.14
CA THR A 113 -3.30 6.18 -15.30
C THR A 113 -2.07 6.41 -14.43
N ALA A 114 -1.41 7.56 -14.60
CA ALA A 114 -0.35 8.02 -13.72
C ALA A 114 -0.83 8.16 -12.27
N TYR A 115 0.02 7.77 -11.32
CA TYR A 115 -0.24 7.90 -9.89
C TYR A 115 1.04 8.21 -9.11
N ASN A 116 0.88 8.79 -7.93
CA ASN A 116 1.91 8.95 -6.92
C ASN A 116 1.26 8.76 -5.56
N THR A 117 1.77 7.81 -4.77
CA THR A 117 1.25 7.49 -3.44
C THR A 117 2.39 7.44 -2.44
N GLN A 118 2.15 7.98 -1.26
CA GLN A 118 3.06 7.98 -0.12
C GLN A 118 2.27 7.55 1.11
N ASN A 119 2.75 6.54 1.82
CA ASN A 119 2.13 6.05 3.05
C ASN A 119 3.15 6.03 4.17
N HIS A 120 2.77 6.56 5.32
CA HIS A 120 3.56 6.56 6.54
C HIS A 120 2.72 6.03 7.67
N GLU A 121 3.28 5.18 8.52
CA GLU A 121 2.60 4.70 9.72
C GLU A 121 3.60 4.53 10.85
N VAL A 122 3.17 4.91 12.06
CA VAL A 122 3.83 4.57 13.31
C VAL A 122 2.87 3.68 14.10
N SER A 123 3.40 2.56 14.59
CA SER A 123 2.71 1.66 15.49
C SER A 123 3.46 1.51 16.80
N VAL A 124 2.70 1.48 17.88
CA VAL A 124 3.19 1.21 19.23
C VAL A 124 2.37 0.05 19.78
N ALA A 125 3.07 -0.94 20.31
CA ALA A 125 2.47 -2.06 20.99
C ALA A 125 3.06 -2.21 22.38
N TRP A 126 2.20 -2.53 23.33
CA TRP A 126 2.59 -2.88 24.69
C TRP A 126 2.02 -4.24 25.05
N ARG A 127 2.82 -5.08 25.71
CA ARG A 127 2.39 -6.39 26.19
C ARG A 127 2.80 -6.63 27.64
N ASP A 128 1.99 -7.45 28.28
CA ASP A 128 2.30 -8.10 29.55
C ASP A 128 1.86 -9.58 29.46
N SER A 129 1.94 -10.31 30.56
CA SER A 129 1.66 -11.75 30.68
C SER A 129 0.27 -12.18 30.21
N TYR A 130 -0.69 -11.24 30.13
CA TYR A 130 -2.10 -11.55 29.83
C TYR A 130 -2.71 -10.73 28.68
N GLN A 131 -2.04 -9.67 28.23
CA GLN A 131 -2.67 -8.69 27.34
C GLN A 131 -1.67 -8.10 26.35
N LEU A 132 -2.18 -7.76 25.17
CA LEU A 132 -1.50 -7.02 24.11
C LEU A 132 -2.39 -5.83 23.74
N LEU A 133 -1.82 -4.63 23.81
CA LEU A 133 -2.44 -3.39 23.35
C LEU A 133 -1.65 -2.87 22.16
N GLU A 134 -2.33 -2.55 21.07
CA GLU A 134 -1.76 -1.97 19.86
C GLU A 134 -2.44 -0.65 19.52
N ALA A 135 -1.64 0.37 19.20
CA ALA A 135 -2.09 1.64 18.66
C ALA A 135 -1.31 1.94 17.38
N LYS A 136 -2.02 2.35 16.32
CA LYS A 136 -1.43 2.64 15.01
C LYS A 136 -1.97 3.98 14.52
N VAL A 137 -1.07 4.82 14.00
CA VAL A 137 -1.40 6.09 13.37
C VAL A 137 -0.73 6.13 12.02
N GLY A 138 -1.52 6.30 10.97
CA GLY A 138 -1.06 6.35 9.59
C GLY A 138 -1.53 7.60 8.87
N VAL A 139 -0.72 8.07 7.93
CA VAL A 139 -1.05 9.13 6.98
C VAL A 139 -0.76 8.62 5.58
N GLN A 140 -1.74 8.79 4.70
CA GLN A 140 -1.61 8.53 3.26
C GLN A 140 -1.74 9.85 2.52
N SER A 141 -0.80 10.09 1.61
CA SER A 141 -0.83 11.20 0.66
C SER A 141 -0.77 10.65 -0.75
N THR A 142 -1.71 11.07 -1.59
CA THR A 142 -1.75 10.72 -3.00
C THR A 142 -1.72 12.02 -3.81
N PRO A 143 -0.53 12.59 -4.09
CA PRO A 143 -0.43 13.89 -4.77
C PRO A 143 -1.14 13.93 -6.12
N TYR A 144 -1.19 12.80 -6.83
CA TYR A 144 -2.04 12.63 -8.00
C TYR A 144 -2.37 11.15 -8.17
N GLU A 145 -3.56 10.89 -8.68
CA GLU A 145 -4.00 9.58 -9.14
C GLU A 145 -5.00 9.79 -10.27
N GLY A 146 -4.64 9.31 -11.46
CA GLY A 146 -5.51 9.37 -12.62
C GLY A 146 -6.54 8.24 -12.61
N PHE A 147 -7.66 8.46 -13.33
CA PHE A 147 -8.61 7.40 -13.64
C PHE A 147 -8.73 7.23 -15.15
N ALA A 148 -8.48 5.99 -15.63
CA ALA A 148 -8.50 5.67 -17.06
C ALA A 148 -9.84 6.01 -17.75
N ASN A 149 -10.94 6.08 -16.99
CA ASN A 149 -12.29 6.31 -17.49
C ASN A 149 -12.92 7.65 -17.03
N GLN A 150 -12.28 8.42 -16.14
CA GLN A 150 -12.82 9.70 -15.66
C GLN A 150 -11.74 10.78 -15.58
N ARG A 151 -12.07 11.95 -16.14
CA ARG A 151 -11.31 13.18 -15.90
C ARG A 151 -11.58 13.60 -14.46
N MET A 152 -10.73 13.21 -13.52
CA MET A 152 -10.68 13.87 -12.21
C MET A 152 -9.51 14.85 -12.20
N ASP A 153 -9.82 16.07 -11.79
CA ASP A 153 -8.86 17.04 -11.31
C ASP A 153 -8.71 16.77 -9.81
N MET A 154 -7.62 16.11 -9.40
CA MET A 154 -7.16 16.15 -8.02
C MET A 154 -5.88 16.99 -8.02
N THR A 155 -6.04 18.27 -7.67
CA THR A 155 -4.95 19.19 -7.30
C THR A 155 -4.98 19.47 -5.82
#